data_AF-A0A0G1WL71-F1
#
_entry.id   AF-A0A0G1WL71-F1
#
_cell.length_a   1.000
_cell.length_b   1.000
_cell.length_c   1.000
_cell.angle_alpha   90.00
_cell.angle_beta   90.00
_cell.angle_gamma   90.00
#
_symmetry.space_group_name_H-M   'P 1'
#
loop_
_entity.id
_entity.type
_entity.pdbx_description
1 polymer ?
#
loop_
_entity_poly.entity_id
_entity_poly.type
_entity_poly.pdbx_seq_one_letter_code
_entity_poly.pdbx_strand_id
1 'polypeptide(L)'
;MLARNTALTALIILLFAGGFAAFLKLQFLGTTHSGDYDTYILTAQYIAGGDVDPTDLMVSQRLLKPLYPALLAVLSNVTDFYSASVAQSVVFYLLFIVAMFLLAREFFEETFPAVLAVLLTAGQLSPSDSYGRNTSLLRPWYSPL
;
A
#
# COMPACT_ATOMS: atom_id res chain seq x y z
N MET A 1 -8.81 -10.45 -33.09
CA MET A 1 -7.61 -11.00 -32.41
C MET A 1 -6.56 -9.93 -32.11
N LEU A 2 -6.23 -9.02 -33.05
CA LEU A 2 -5.26 -7.93 -32.82
C LEU A 2 -5.55 -7.07 -31.57
N ALA A 3 -6.80 -6.60 -31.39
CA ALA A 3 -7.17 -5.74 -30.26
C ALA A 3 -7.03 -6.41 -28.87
N ARG A 4 -7.13 -7.74 -28.79
CA ARG A 4 -6.92 -8.50 -27.54
C ARG A 4 -5.43 -8.59 -27.21
N ASN A 5 -4.59 -8.79 -28.22
CA ASN A 5 -3.14 -8.87 -28.05
C ASN A 5 -2.55 -7.50 -27.66
N THR A 6 -3.07 -6.40 -28.22
CA THR A 6 -2.64 -5.04 -27.85
C THR A 6 -3.00 -4.70 -26.40
N ALA A 7 -4.21 -5.05 -25.96
CA ALA A 7 -4.62 -4.82 -24.57
C ALA A 7 -3.80 -5.64 -23.57
N LEU A 8 -3.52 -6.92 -23.87
CA LEU A 8 -2.64 -7.75 -23.05
C LEU A 8 -1.22 -7.21 -22.98
N THR A 9 -0.66 -6.79 -24.12
CA THR A 9 0.69 -6.21 -24.18
C THR A 9 0.77 -4.92 -23.37
N ALA A 10 -0.23 -4.03 -23.49
CA ALA A 10 -0.30 -2.80 -22.71
C ALA A 10 -0.38 -3.08 -21.21
N LEU A 11 -1.20 -4.06 -20.80
CA LEU A 11 -1.31 -4.45 -19.40
C LEU A 11 0.02 -4.98 -18.85
N ILE A 12 0.73 -5.83 -19.60
CA ILE A 12 2.05 -6.35 -19.20
C ILE A 12 3.02 -5.19 -19.00
N ILE A 13 3.09 -4.24 -19.93
CA ILE A 13 3.97 -3.06 -19.82
C ILE A 13 3.60 -2.24 -18.58
N LEU A 14 2.31 -2.01 -18.34
CA LEU A 14 1.83 -1.29 -17.15
C LEU A 14 2.18 -2.01 -15.84
N LEU A 15 2.12 -3.34 -15.82
CA LEU A 15 2.51 -4.13 -14.65
C LEU A 15 4.01 -4.04 -14.38
N PHE A 16 4.86 -4.12 -15.41
CA PHE A 16 6.30 -3.94 -15.24
C PHE A 16 6.65 -2.52 -14.79
N ALA A 17 6.12 -1.51 -15.48
CA ALA A 17 6.38 -0.10 -15.16
C ALA A 17 5.87 0.27 -13.76
N GLY A 18 4.65 -0.14 -13.43
CA GLY A 18 4.02 0.15 -12.15
C GLY A 18 4.58 -0.67 -11.00
N GLY A 19 4.95 -1.93 -11.23
CA GLY A 19 5.67 -2.75 -10.25
C GLY A 19 7.04 -2.17 -9.92
N PHE A 20 7.79 -1.74 -10.94
CA PHE A 20 9.07 -1.06 -10.76
C PHE A 20 8.91 0.28 -10.04
N ALA A 21 7.90 1.09 -10.41
CA ALA A 21 7.61 2.35 -9.73
C ALA A 21 7.20 2.13 -8.26
N ALA A 22 6.39 1.11 -7.97
CA ALA A 22 6.00 0.74 -6.61
C ALA A 22 7.21 0.30 -5.79
N PHE A 23 8.08 -0.54 -6.37
CA PHE A 23 9.32 -0.96 -5.76
C PHE A 23 10.22 0.24 -5.43
N LEU A 24 10.43 1.17 -6.37
CA LEU A 24 11.19 2.39 -6.13
C LEU A 24 10.56 3.27 -5.04
N LYS A 25 9.23 3.43 -5.04
CA LYS A 25 8.51 4.17 -3.98
C LYS A 25 8.75 3.53 -2.60
N LEU A 26 8.65 2.21 -2.50
CA LEU A 26 8.81 1.51 -1.22
C LEU A 26 10.27 1.49 -0.73
N GLN A 27 11.25 1.46 -1.64
CA GLN A 27 12.68 1.44 -1.28
C GLN A 27 13.27 2.83 -1.02
N PHE A 28 12.89 3.86 -1.80
CA PHE A 28 13.56 5.17 -1.77
C PHE A 28 12.75 6.29 -1.11
N LEU A 29 11.42 6.26 -1.17
CA LEU A 29 10.58 7.24 -0.44
C LEU A 29 10.35 6.84 1.02
N GLY A 30 10.88 5.67 1.40
CA GLY A 30 10.72 5.08 2.71
C GLY A 30 9.28 4.65 2.92
N THR A 31 9.09 3.40 3.35
CA THR A 31 8.06 3.14 4.35
C THR A 31 8.46 3.94 5.59
N THR A 32 8.28 5.26 5.56
CA THR A 32 8.56 6.12 6.70
C THR A 32 7.79 5.48 7.84
N HIS A 33 8.51 5.07 8.90
CA HIS A 33 7.91 4.56 10.12
C HIS A 33 6.94 5.63 10.63
N SER A 34 5.72 5.54 10.16
CA SER A 34 4.59 6.31 10.60
C SER A 34 3.96 5.48 11.69
N GLY A 35 3.41 6.13 12.72
CA GLY A 35 2.71 5.41 13.78
C GLY A 35 1.65 4.45 13.24
N ASP A 36 1.12 4.74 12.04
CA ASP A 36 0.21 3.86 11.33
C ASP A 36 0.85 2.57 10.84
N TYR A 37 2.04 2.62 10.23
CA TYR A 37 2.78 1.46 9.74
C TYR A 37 3.17 0.51 10.86
N ASP A 38 3.70 1.05 11.97
CA ASP A 38 4.13 0.24 13.11
C ASP A 38 2.93 -0.43 13.80
N THR A 39 1.81 0.30 13.93
CA THR A 39 0.55 -0.27 14.45
C THR A 39 0.03 -1.40 13.56
N TYR A 40 0.19 -1.31 12.23
CA TYR A 40 -0.20 -2.39 11.30
C TYR A 40 0.63 -3.65 11.50
N ILE A 41 1.95 -3.52 11.67
CA ILE A 41 2.85 -4.65 11.91
C ILE A 41 2.56 -5.29 13.27
N LEU A 42 2.41 -4.49 14.32
CA LEU A 42 2.08 -4.99 15.67
C LEU A 42 0.75 -5.75 15.69
N THR A 43 -0.27 -5.24 14.98
CA THR A 43 -1.56 -5.94 14.85
C THR A 43 -1.40 -7.28 14.13
N ALA A 44 -0.56 -7.34 13.08
CA ALA A 44 -0.30 -8.59 12.36
C ALA A 44 0.49 -9.60 13.22
N GLN A 45 1.46 -9.14 14.01
CA GLN A 45 2.20 -9.98 14.96
C GLN A 45 1.27 -10.54 16.04
N TYR A 46 0.36 -9.73 16.57
CA TYR A 46 -0.66 -10.18 17.52
C TYR A 46 -1.59 -11.25 16.91
N ILE A 47 -2.09 -11.04 15.68
CA ILE A 47 -2.93 -12.04 14.99
C ILE A 47 -2.15 -13.34 14.73
N ALA A 48 -0.85 -13.26 14.45
CA ALA A 48 0.01 -14.43 14.29
C ALA A 48 0.34 -15.15 15.61
N GLY A 49 -0.15 -14.67 16.75
CA GLY A 49 0.09 -15.26 18.08
C GLY A 49 1.38 -14.78 18.75
N GLY A 50 1.94 -13.65 18.32
CA GLY A 50 3.11 -13.03 18.95
C GLY A 50 2.78 -12.42 20.32
N ASP A 51 3.78 -12.39 21.20
CA ASP A 51 3.68 -11.87 22.57
C ASP A 51 3.77 -10.34 22.56
N VAL A 52 2.73 -9.70 22.01
CA VAL A 52 2.60 -8.23 21.90
C VAL A 52 1.69 -7.74 23.02
N ASP A 53 2.15 -6.75 23.79
CA ASP A 53 1.37 -6.19 24.90
C ASP A 53 0.03 -5.62 24.39
N PRO A 54 -1.12 -6.17 24.81
CA PRO A 54 -2.44 -5.75 24.35
C PRO A 54 -2.80 -4.32 24.77
N THR A 55 -2.05 -3.70 25.68
CA THR A 55 -2.27 -2.29 26.06
C THR A 55 -1.69 -1.29 25.05
N ASP A 56 -0.63 -1.65 24.31
CA ASP A 56 -0.10 -0.84 23.18
C ASP A 56 -0.96 -0.99 21.91
N LEU A 57 -1.79 -2.03 21.84
CA LEU A 57 -2.74 -2.30 20.76
C LEU A 57 -4.05 -1.47 20.85
N MET A 58 -4.10 -0.44 21.72
CA MET A 58 -5.27 0.46 21.92
C MET A 58 -5.67 1.33 20.71
N VAL A 59 -5.38 0.91 19.48
CA VAL A 59 -6.13 1.33 18.29
C VAL A 59 -7.16 0.24 17.96
N SER A 60 -8.15 0.08 18.85
CA SER A 60 -9.33 -0.79 18.64
C SER A 60 -10.10 -0.48 17.34
N GLN A 61 -9.78 0.63 16.68
CA GLN A 61 -10.35 1.04 15.40
C GLN A 61 -9.83 0.24 14.19
N ARG A 62 -8.79 -0.59 14.32
CA ARG A 62 -8.21 -1.38 13.20
C ARG A 62 -8.57 -2.86 13.20
N LEU A 63 -9.05 -3.42 14.32
CA LEU A 63 -9.67 -4.75 14.36
C LEU A 63 -10.93 -4.83 13.48
N LEU A 64 -11.60 -3.70 13.23
CA LEU A 64 -12.74 -3.61 12.31
C LEU A 64 -12.32 -3.64 10.82
N LYS A 65 -11.03 -3.52 10.51
CA LYS A 65 -10.44 -3.71 9.17
C LYS A 65 -9.33 -4.78 9.21
N PRO A 66 -9.62 -6.00 9.70
CA PRO A 66 -8.59 -6.98 10.02
C PRO A 66 -8.01 -7.65 8.78
N LEU A 67 -8.62 -7.47 7.60
CA LEU A 67 -8.20 -8.14 6.37
C LEU A 67 -6.74 -7.80 6.00
N TYR A 68 -6.33 -6.55 6.20
CA TYR A 68 -4.98 -6.10 5.83
C TYR A 68 -3.90 -6.67 6.77
N PRO A 69 -4.04 -6.56 8.11
CA PRO A 69 -3.13 -7.22 9.06
C PRO A 69 -3.19 -8.76 9.02
N ALA A 70 -4.34 -9.36 8.73
CA ALA A 70 -4.48 -10.81 8.65
C ALA A 70 -3.75 -11.39 7.43
N LEU A 71 -3.84 -10.74 6.27
CA LEU A 71 -3.05 -11.12 5.09
C LEU A 71 -1.54 -10.99 5.38
N LEU A 72 -1.15 -9.95 6.11
CA LEU A 72 0.23 -9.75 6.52
C LEU A 72 0.71 -10.88 7.45
N ALA A 73 -0.11 -11.29 8.42
CA ALA A 73 0.15 -12.41 9.31
C ALA A 73 0.25 -13.76 8.57
N VAL A 74 -0.45 -13.93 7.45
CA VAL A 74 -0.30 -15.13 6.60
C VAL A 74 1.02 -15.07 5.83
N LEU A 75 1.36 -13.92 5.26
CA LEU A 75 2.60 -13.73 4.50
C LEU A 75 3.86 -13.82 5.37
N SER A 76 3.74 -13.49 6.67
CA SER A 76 4.85 -13.60 7.61
C SER A 76 5.31 -15.04 7.90
N ASN A 77 4.54 -16.05 7.46
CA ASN A 77 5.00 -17.45 7.51
C ASN A 77 6.11 -17.75 6.48
N VAL A 78 6.30 -16.89 5.49
CA VAL A 78 7.28 -17.08 4.40
C VAL A 78 8.47 -16.13 4.54
N THR A 79 8.27 -14.95 5.14
CA THR A 79 9.30 -13.92 5.32
C THR A 79 9.01 -13.11 6.58
N ASP A 80 9.95 -12.28 7.04
CA ASP A 80 9.71 -11.35 8.15
C ASP A 80 8.57 -10.34 7.88
N PHE A 81 7.94 -9.84 8.94
CA PHE A 81 6.76 -8.95 8.84
C PHE A 81 7.03 -7.67 8.03
N TYR A 82 8.27 -7.15 8.02
CA TYR A 82 8.63 -5.96 7.26
C TYR A 82 8.71 -6.27 5.77
N SER A 83 9.43 -7.33 5.37
CA SER A 83 9.44 -7.74 3.95
C SER A 83 8.05 -8.19 3.48
N ALA A 84 7.25 -8.82 4.35
CA ALA A 84 5.89 -9.23 4.04
C ALA A 84 4.99 -8.01 3.75
N SER A 85 5.14 -6.91 4.49
CA SER A 85 4.34 -5.69 4.30
C SER A 85 4.70 -4.99 2.98
N VAL A 86 5.99 -4.98 2.63
CA VAL A 86 6.49 -4.45 1.36
C VAL A 86 5.96 -5.31 0.21
N ALA A 87 6.10 -6.64 0.31
CA ALA A 87 5.61 -7.56 -0.71
C ALA A 87 4.09 -7.43 -0.90
N GLN A 88 3.32 -7.37 0.19
CA GLN A 88 1.88 -7.14 0.16
C GLN A 88 1.54 -5.83 -0.54
N SER A 89 2.24 -4.74 -0.22
CA SER A 89 2.03 -3.43 -0.82
C SER A 89 2.31 -3.44 -2.32
N VAL A 90 3.38 -4.11 -2.77
CA VAL A 90 3.69 -4.28 -4.20
C VAL A 90 2.57 -5.04 -4.91
N VAL A 91 2.12 -6.17 -4.34
CA VAL A 91 1.04 -6.98 -4.92
C VAL A 91 -0.25 -6.19 -5.04
N PHE A 92 -0.66 -5.46 -4.00
CA PHE A 92 -1.86 -4.62 -4.07
C PHE A 92 -1.73 -3.48 -5.08
N TYR A 93 -0.55 -2.90 -5.24
CA TYR A 93 -0.32 -1.88 -6.26
C TYR A 93 -0.45 -2.43 -7.68
N LEU A 94 0.09 -3.64 -7.93
CA LEU A 94 -0.09 -4.34 -9.20
C LEU A 94 -1.56 -4.67 -9.47
N LEU A 95 -2.29 -5.19 -8.46
CA LEU A 95 -3.72 -5.47 -8.57
C LEU A 95 -4.53 -4.20 -8.85
N PHE A 96 -4.16 -3.08 -8.21
CA PHE A 96 -4.76 -1.78 -8.47
C PHE A 96 -4.59 -1.34 -9.92
N ILE A 97 -3.38 -1.51 -10.49
CA ILE A 97 -3.11 -1.22 -11.91
C ILE A 97 -4.00 -2.07 -12.83
N VAL A 98 -4.15 -3.37 -12.54
CA VAL A 98 -5.04 -4.25 -13.31
C VAL A 98 -6.49 -3.77 -13.22
N ALA A 99 -6.97 -3.51 -12.00
CA ALA A 99 -8.34 -3.08 -11.77
C ALA A 99 -8.64 -1.75 -12.48
N MET A 100 -7.72 -0.77 -12.39
CA MET A 100 -7.86 0.51 -13.06
C MET A 100 -7.82 0.38 -14.58
N PHE A 101 -6.98 -0.50 -15.13
CA PHE A 101 -6.95 -0.75 -16.56
C PHE A 101 -8.26 -1.37 -17.05
N LEU A 102 -8.77 -2.39 -16.35
CA LEU A 102 -10.05 -3.01 -16.68
C LEU A 102 -11.20 -2.00 -16.57
N LEU A 103 -11.24 -1.21 -15.50
CA LEU A 103 -12.24 -0.16 -15.32
C LEU A 103 -12.16 0.87 -16.45
N ALA A 104 -10.97 1.33 -16.82
CA ALA A 104 -10.80 2.29 -17.91
C ALA A 104 -11.23 1.71 -19.27
N ARG A 105 -11.05 0.40 -19.49
CA ARG A 105 -11.51 -0.30 -20.69
C ARG A 105 -13.03 -0.37 -20.83
N GLU A 106 -13.78 -0.23 -19.73
CA GLU A 106 -15.25 -0.11 -19.79
C GLU A 106 -15.70 1.28 -20.30
N PHE A 107 -14.88 2.32 -20.13
CA PHE A 107 -15.21 3.68 -20.55
C PHE A 107 -14.58 4.10 -21.87
N PHE A 108 -13.47 3.47 -22.27
CA PHE A 108 -12.74 3.83 -23.49
C PHE A 108 -12.67 2.67 -24.48
N GLU A 109 -13.18 2.90 -25.69
CA GLU A 109 -13.09 1.94 -26.80
C GLU A 109 -11.64 1.69 -27.22
N GLU A 110 -10.82 2.75 -27.26
CA GLU A 110 -9.40 2.70 -27.61
C GLU A 110 -8.50 2.32 -26.41
N THR A 111 -7.41 1.60 -26.69
CA THR A 111 -6.48 1.15 -25.63
C THR A 111 -5.62 2.30 -25.10
N PHE A 112 -5.24 3.25 -25.96
CA PHE A 112 -4.38 4.38 -25.59
C PHE A 112 -4.95 5.26 -24.46
N PRO A 113 -6.19 5.79 -24.53
CA PRO A 113 -6.76 6.58 -23.44
C PRO A 113 -6.92 5.78 -22.13
N ALA A 114 -7.20 4.47 -22.21
CA ALA A 114 -7.26 3.61 -21.04
C ALA A 114 -5.88 3.49 -20.35
N VAL A 115 -4.81 3.29 -21.12
CA VAL A 115 -3.43 3.28 -20.61
C VAL A 115 -3.08 4.64 -19.98
N LEU A 116 -3.43 5.74 -20.64
CA LEU A 116 -3.15 7.07 -20.14
C LEU A 116 -3.85 7.34 -18.79
N ALA A 117 -5.11 6.93 -18.64
CA ALA A 117 -5.85 7.04 -17.38
C ALA A 117 -5.18 6.27 -16.22
N VAL A 118 -4.67 5.07 -16.50
CA VAL A 118 -3.91 4.27 -15.52
C VAL A 118 -2.59 4.94 -15.17
N LEU A 119 -1.86 5.47 -16.15
CA LEU A 119 -0.59 6.16 -15.91
C LEU A 119 -0.78 7.43 -15.08
N LEU A 120 -1.84 8.20 -15.34
CA LEU A 120 -2.15 9.41 -14.56
C LEU A 120 -2.53 9.07 -13.12
N THR A 121 -3.25 7.97 -12.88
CA THR A 121 -3.67 7.56 -11.53
C THR A 121 -2.56 6.89 -10.74
N ALA A 122 -1.76 6.02 -11.36
CA ALA A 122 -0.57 5.42 -10.72
C ALA A 122 0.57 6.44 -10.53
N GLY A 123 0.67 7.41 -11.44
CA GLY A 123 1.65 8.48 -11.43
C GLY A 123 1.36 9.58 -10.41
N GLN A 124 0.15 9.65 -9.84
CA GLN A 124 -0.13 10.52 -8.71
C GLN A 124 0.74 10.09 -7.52
N LEU A 125 1.82 10.82 -7.32
CA LEU A 125 2.58 10.85 -6.08
C LEU A 125 1.67 11.53 -5.06
N SER A 126 0.98 10.71 -4.26
CA SER A 126 0.26 11.25 -3.10
C SER A 126 1.27 12.04 -2.25
N PRO A 127 1.01 13.32 -1.95
CA PRO A 127 1.89 14.10 -1.09
C PRO A 127 1.69 13.62 0.35
N SER A 128 2.40 12.56 0.74
CA SER A 128 2.42 12.07 2.12
C SER A 128 3.26 12.94 3.06
N ASP A 129 3.91 14.00 2.56
CA ASP A 129 4.76 14.91 3.34
C ASP A 129 3.99 15.80 4.34
N SER A 130 2.65 15.80 4.35
CA SER A 130 1.88 16.71 5.20
C SER A 130 1.57 16.19 6.62
N TYR A 131 1.85 14.92 6.95
CA TYR A 131 1.51 14.40 8.29
C TYR A 131 2.62 14.56 9.36
N GLY A 132 3.84 14.94 8.97
CA GLY A 132 4.97 15.10 9.91
C GLY A 132 5.30 16.54 10.32
N ARG A 133 4.75 17.56 9.64
CA ARG A 133 5.20 18.96 9.84
C ARG A 133 4.38 19.80 10.81
N ASN A 134 3.25 19.31 11.30
CA ASN A 134 2.30 20.10 12.11
C ASN A 134 2.03 19.58 13.53
N THR A 135 2.70 18.51 14.00
CA THR A 135 2.50 18.02 15.38
C THR A 135 3.52 18.56 16.38
N SER A 136 4.59 19.25 15.94
CA SER A 136 5.56 19.89 16.85
C SER A 136 5.06 21.22 17.46
N LEU A 137 3.93 21.76 17.00
CA LEU A 137 3.38 23.03 17.51
C LEU A 137 2.22 22.86 18.51
N LEU A 138 1.84 21.63 18.87
CA LEU A 138 0.65 21.37 19.73
C LEU A 138 0.90 20.45 20.93
N ARG A 139 2.07 20.49 21.57
CA ARG A 139 2.20 19.96 22.94
C ARG A 139 2.89 20.94 23.90
N PRO A 140 2.10 21.73 24.66
CA PRO A 140 2.57 22.34 25.89
C PRO A 140 1.73 21.87 27.10
N TRP A 141 1.58 20.55 27.36
CA TRP A 141 0.81 20.10 28.54
C TRP A 141 1.34 18.84 29.24
N TYR A 142 2.65 18.59 29.24
CA TYR A 142 3.26 17.68 30.21
C TYR A 142 4.32 18.43 31.02
N SER A 143 3.89 19.01 32.15
CA SER A 143 4.80 19.31 33.26
C SER A 143 4.84 18.08 34.17
N PRO A 144 6.01 17.47 34.42
CA PRO A 144 6.12 16.46 35.46
C PRO A 144 6.04 17.15 36.83
N LEU A 145 5.10 16.70 37.65
CA LEU A 145 5.22 16.72 39.11
C LEU A 145 5.50 15.29 39.56
#